data_AF-A0A958FMF1-F1
#
_entry.id   AF-A0A958FMF1-F1
#
_cell.length_a   1.000
_cell.length_b   1.000
_cell.length_c   1.000
_cell.angle_alpha   90.00
_cell.angle_beta   90.00
_cell.angle_gamma   90.00
#
_symmetry.space_group_name_H-M   'P 1'
#
loop_
_entity.id
_entity.type
_entity.pdbx_description
1 polymer ?
#
loop_
_entity_poly.entity_id
_entity_poly.type
_entity_poly.pdbx_seq_one_letter_code
_entity_poly.pdbx_strand_id
1 'polypeptide(L)'
;DIDSDAKVSGSIIAPYAEVEIGEKAWFKGSISADEIVVKKRATFAPHDMFMPTVTKLGKSTGDIAAAIPGSYELAQNYPNPFNPTTTISYQLPENSAVKLQIYNTLGQIVATLVSGNQQAGSYTVSWDGTSQSGEKVASGVYVYRLQAGAFSQTRKMMLLK
;
A
#
# COMPACT_ATOMS: atom_id res chain seq x y z
N ASP A 1 10.99 14.98 -13.59
CA ASP A 1 12.41 14.60 -13.63
C ASP A 1 13.15 14.93 -12.36
N ILE A 2 13.73 13.91 -11.74
CA ILE A 2 14.81 14.03 -10.78
C ILE A 2 16.11 13.85 -11.57
N ASP A 3 16.98 14.86 -11.58
CA ASP A 3 18.24 14.81 -12.33
C ASP A 3 19.14 13.64 -11.87
N SER A 4 19.96 13.16 -12.80
CA SER A 4 20.94 12.08 -12.68
C SER A 4 21.78 12.11 -11.41
N ASP A 5 22.19 13.26 -10.88
CA ASP A 5 22.98 13.32 -9.64
C ASP A 5 22.22 13.94 -8.45
N ALA A 6 20.91 14.11 -8.56
CA ALA A 6 20.10 14.75 -7.53
C ALA A 6 19.90 13.85 -6.30
N LYS A 7 20.02 14.45 -5.11
CA LYS A 7 19.68 13.82 -3.82
C LYS A 7 18.40 14.44 -3.30
N VAL A 8 17.31 13.67 -3.37
CA VAL A 8 15.97 14.13 -3.00
C VAL A 8 15.46 13.34 -1.80
N SER A 9 14.91 14.04 -0.81
CA SER A 9 14.24 13.40 0.33
C SER A 9 12.90 14.04 0.61
N GLY A 10 11.86 13.24 0.84
CA GLY A 10 10.50 13.71 1.12
C GLY A 10 9.41 12.87 0.46
N SER A 11 8.20 13.42 0.41
CA SER A 11 7.06 12.78 -0.26
C SER A 11 6.77 13.49 -1.57
N ILE A 12 6.77 12.76 -2.68
CA ILE A 12 6.37 13.24 -4.00
C ILE A 12 4.96 12.74 -4.27
N ILE A 13 4.03 13.66 -4.51
CA ILE A 13 2.64 13.38 -4.87
C ILE A 13 2.39 13.97 -6.26
N ALA A 14 2.33 13.10 -7.25
CA ALA A 14 2.20 13.42 -8.66
C ALA A 14 1.11 12.53 -9.31
N PRO A 15 -0.15 12.60 -8.85
CA PRO A 15 -1.20 11.61 -9.14
C PRO A 15 -1.74 11.64 -10.58
N TYR A 16 -1.15 12.45 -11.47
CA TYR A 16 -1.49 12.55 -12.90
C TYR A 16 -0.25 12.72 -13.76
N ALA A 17 0.93 12.38 -13.25
CA ALA A 17 2.19 12.65 -13.92
C ALA A 17 3.16 11.47 -13.78
N GLU A 18 4.05 11.39 -14.77
CA GLU A 18 5.19 10.50 -14.76
C GLU A 18 6.31 11.10 -13.90
N VAL A 19 6.86 10.30 -12.98
CA VAL A 19 8.04 10.66 -12.20
C VAL A 19 9.23 9.87 -12.72
N GLU A 20 10.05 10.54 -13.53
CA GLU A 20 11.33 9.99 -13.98
C GLU A 20 12.45 10.35 -12.97
N ILE A 21 13.25 9.34 -12.62
CA ILE A 21 14.43 9.40 -11.76
C ILE A 21 15.67 9.10 -12.61
N GLY A 22 16.55 10.09 -12.73
CA GLY A 22 17.76 10.05 -13.54
C GLY A 22 18.83 9.07 -13.06
N GLU A 23 19.82 8.81 -13.93
CA GLU A 23 20.90 7.87 -13.66
C GLU A 23 21.82 8.31 -12.51
N LYS A 24 21.90 7.53 -11.42
CA LYS A 24 22.62 7.81 -10.15
C LYS A 24 21.88 8.70 -9.15
N ALA A 25 20.62 9.04 -9.42
CA ALA A 25 19.85 9.86 -8.51
C ALA A 25 19.58 9.08 -7.22
N TRP A 26 19.50 9.82 -6.11
CA TRP A 26 19.20 9.26 -4.80
C TRP A 26 17.87 9.82 -4.32
N PHE A 27 16.95 8.92 -3.97
CA PHE A 27 15.67 9.29 -3.41
C PHE A 27 15.42 8.59 -2.07
N LYS A 28 14.98 9.36 -1.08
CA LYS A 28 14.59 8.86 0.25
C LYS A 28 13.23 9.42 0.66
N GLY A 29 12.21 8.56 0.63
CA GLY A 29 10.86 8.89 1.11
C GLY A 29 9.79 8.13 0.33
N SER A 30 8.65 8.77 0.07
CA SER A 30 7.50 8.15 -0.61
C SER A 30 7.23 8.82 -1.96
N ILE A 31 6.90 8.04 -2.99
CA ILE A 31 6.48 8.57 -4.30
C ILE A 31 5.12 7.96 -4.65
N SER A 32 4.16 8.82 -4.98
CA SER A 32 2.85 8.46 -5.50
C SER A 32 2.68 9.13 -6.86
N ALA A 33 2.64 8.33 -7.93
CA ALA A 33 2.52 8.80 -9.30
C ALA A 33 1.77 7.79 -10.17
N ASP A 34 1.30 8.22 -11.34
CA ASP A 34 0.68 7.32 -12.33
C ASP A 34 1.72 6.35 -12.92
N GLU A 35 2.93 6.86 -13.13
CA GLU A 35 4.08 6.08 -13.58
C GLU A 35 5.36 6.56 -12.89
N ILE A 36 6.21 5.62 -12.49
CA ILE A 36 7.53 5.91 -11.89
C ILE A 36 8.59 5.22 -12.74
N VAL A 37 9.38 6.01 -13.47
CA VAL A 37 10.45 5.53 -14.33
C VAL A 37 11.79 5.73 -13.64
N VAL A 38 12.52 4.64 -13.43
CA VAL A 38 13.82 4.68 -12.76
C VAL A 38 14.92 4.34 -13.77
N LYS A 39 15.74 5.33 -14.12
CA LYS A 39 16.92 5.12 -14.96
C LYS A 39 18.00 4.34 -14.19
N LYS A 40 18.84 3.60 -14.93
CA LYS A 40 19.80 2.64 -14.35
C LYS A 40 20.69 3.29 -13.29
N ARG A 41 21.01 2.53 -12.23
CA ARG A 41 21.89 2.93 -11.09
C ARG A 41 21.31 3.98 -10.12
N ALA A 42 20.02 4.29 -10.15
CA ALA A 42 19.40 5.03 -9.04
C ALA A 42 19.48 4.23 -7.73
N THR A 43 19.73 4.93 -6.62
CA THR A 43 19.87 4.30 -5.28
C THR A 43 18.69 4.68 -4.40
N PHE A 44 17.93 3.68 -3.96
CA PHE A 44 16.86 3.83 -2.97
C PHE A 44 17.36 3.38 -1.61
N ALA A 45 17.26 4.26 -0.62
CA ALA A 45 17.53 3.91 0.77
C ALA A 45 16.21 3.94 1.55
N PRO A 46 15.47 2.82 1.64
CA PRO A 46 14.36 2.74 2.59
C PRO A 46 14.94 2.77 4.01
N HIS A 47 14.46 3.68 4.85
CA HIS A 47 14.96 3.73 6.24
C HIS A 47 14.48 2.54 7.06
N ASP A 48 13.36 1.90 6.72
CA ASP A 48 12.96 0.63 7.35
C ASP A 48 12.11 -0.18 6.37
N MET A 49 12.71 -1.18 5.72
CA MET A 49 11.94 -2.23 5.07
C MET A 49 12.67 -3.57 5.20
N PHE A 50 12.04 -4.47 5.98
CA PHE A 50 12.33 -5.89 5.98
C PHE A 50 12.16 -6.42 4.55
N MET A 51 13.23 -6.96 3.96
CA MET A 51 13.22 -7.50 2.60
C MET A 51 12.94 -9.02 2.61
N PRO A 52 12.17 -9.57 1.67
CA PRO A 52 12.58 -10.79 1.01
C PRO A 52 13.58 -10.40 -0.10
N THR A 53 14.81 -10.89 0.05
CA THR A 53 15.93 -10.67 -0.87
C THR A 53 15.57 -11.02 -2.32
N VAL A 54 15.73 -10.07 -3.25
CA VAL A 54 15.85 -10.39 -4.68
C VAL A 54 17.31 -10.20 -5.09
N THR A 55 18.09 -11.28 -5.03
CA THR A 55 19.41 -11.34 -5.68
C THR A 55 19.22 -11.85 -7.11
N LYS A 56 19.15 -10.94 -8.09
CA LYS A 56 19.95 -11.11 -9.31
C LYS A 56 20.08 -9.81 -10.09
N LEU A 57 21.31 -9.31 -10.12
CA LEU A 57 21.78 -8.31 -11.07
C LEU A 57 22.01 -9.01 -12.42
N GLY A 58 21.26 -8.62 -13.45
CA GLY A 58 21.46 -9.08 -14.82
C GLY A 58 20.43 -8.46 -15.74
N LYS A 59 20.86 -7.56 -16.65
CA LYS A 59 19.99 -6.96 -17.67
C LYS A 59 19.34 -8.07 -18.51
N SER A 60 18.01 -8.13 -18.51
CA SER A 60 17.24 -8.57 -19.66
C SER A 60 16.05 -7.62 -19.79
N THR A 61 15.94 -7.02 -20.96
CA THR A 61 14.77 -6.29 -21.42
C THR A 61 13.59 -7.25 -21.40
N GLY A 62 12.69 -7.04 -20.47
CA GLY A 62 11.42 -7.75 -20.36
C GLY A 62 10.57 -6.91 -19.43
N ASP A 63 9.42 -6.48 -19.93
CA ASP A 63 8.47 -5.63 -19.21
C ASP A 63 8.38 -6.05 -17.74
N ILE A 64 8.69 -5.13 -16.83
CA ILE A 64 8.32 -5.28 -15.42
C ILE A 64 6.80 -5.11 -15.32
N ALA A 65 6.05 -5.99 -15.98
CA ALA A 65 4.66 -6.21 -15.66
C ALA A 65 4.68 -6.60 -14.19
N ALA A 66 4.28 -5.65 -13.32
CA ALA A 66 4.03 -5.93 -11.91
C ALA A 66 3.20 -7.21 -11.90
N ALA A 67 3.78 -8.30 -11.38
CA ALA A 67 3.21 -9.63 -11.51
C ALA A 67 1.76 -9.55 -10.99
N ILE A 68 0.81 -9.58 -11.91
CA ILE A 68 -0.60 -9.42 -11.56
C ILE A 68 -0.94 -10.59 -10.65
N PRO A 69 -1.47 -10.35 -9.44
CA PRO A 69 -1.84 -11.42 -8.54
C PRO A 69 -2.77 -12.43 -9.23
N GLY A 70 -2.54 -13.72 -9.00
CA GLY A 70 -3.39 -14.76 -9.59
C GLY A 70 -4.75 -14.92 -8.89
N SER A 71 -4.94 -14.27 -7.74
CA SER A 71 -6.13 -14.44 -6.90
C SER A 71 -6.42 -13.20 -6.06
N TYR A 72 -7.68 -13.08 -5.66
CA TYR A 72 -8.06 -12.14 -4.60
C TYR A 72 -7.52 -12.60 -3.25
N GLU A 73 -6.90 -11.68 -2.51
CA GLU A 73 -6.42 -11.96 -1.16
C GLU A 73 -6.57 -10.72 -0.28
N LEU A 74 -7.06 -10.91 0.94
CA LEU A 74 -6.91 -9.97 2.04
C LEU A 74 -5.94 -10.58 3.05
N ALA A 75 -4.81 -9.91 3.28
CA ALA A 75 -3.80 -10.36 4.24
C ALA A 75 -4.19 -10.00 5.68
N GLN A 76 -3.57 -10.69 6.64
CA GLN A 76 -3.66 -10.28 8.04
C GLN A 76 -2.99 -8.92 8.20
N ASN A 77 -3.63 -8.03 8.94
CA ASN A 77 -3.04 -6.73 9.25
C ASN A 77 -1.74 -6.93 10.06
N TYR A 78 -0.72 -6.13 9.80
CA TYR A 78 0.54 -6.17 10.52
C TYR A 78 0.97 -4.76 10.95
N PRO A 79 1.35 -4.56 12.22
CA PRO A 79 1.29 -5.53 13.32
C PRO A 79 -0.15 -5.89 13.74
N ASN A 80 -0.32 -7.03 14.41
CA ASN A 80 -1.57 -7.41 15.10
C ASN A 80 -1.23 -8.28 16.32
N PRO A 81 -1.50 -7.84 17.57
CA PRO A 81 -2.11 -6.56 17.94
C PRO A 81 -1.27 -5.33 17.53
N PHE A 82 -1.90 -4.16 17.39
CA PHE A 82 -1.24 -2.93 16.93
C PHE A 82 -1.46 -1.73 17.88
N ASN A 83 -0.54 -0.75 17.87
CA ASN A 83 -0.65 0.50 18.64
C ASN A 83 0.08 1.66 17.93
N PRO A 84 -0.59 2.76 17.55
CA PRO A 84 -1.98 2.83 17.12
C PRO A 84 -2.13 2.52 15.62
N THR A 85 -1.03 2.23 14.91
CA THR A 85 -1.02 2.06 13.46
C THR A 85 -0.81 0.62 13.05
N THR A 86 -1.58 0.17 12.06
CA THR A 86 -1.43 -1.12 11.39
C THR A 86 -1.55 -0.96 9.89
N THR A 87 -1.01 -1.95 9.18
CA THR A 87 -1.02 -2.00 7.73
C THR A 87 -1.87 -3.17 7.26
N ILE A 88 -2.77 -2.91 6.32
CA ILE A 88 -3.64 -3.91 5.70
C ILE A 88 -3.24 -4.04 4.23
N SER A 89 -2.82 -5.23 3.82
CA SER A 89 -2.47 -5.53 2.43
C SER A 89 -3.53 -6.42 1.78
N TYR A 90 -3.80 -6.18 0.50
CA TYR A 90 -4.70 -6.99 -0.31
C TYR A 90 -4.27 -7.03 -1.77
N GLN A 91 -4.78 -8.03 -2.49
CA GLN A 91 -4.46 -8.32 -3.88
C GLN A 91 -5.74 -8.42 -4.71
N LEU A 92 -5.67 -7.90 -5.94
CA LEU A 92 -6.73 -7.93 -6.94
C LEU A 92 -6.17 -8.58 -8.22
N PRO A 93 -6.76 -9.69 -8.71
CA PRO A 93 -6.34 -10.31 -9.97
C PRO A 93 -6.89 -9.60 -11.21
N GLU A 94 -7.93 -8.80 -11.04
CA GLU A 94 -8.59 -8.04 -12.10
C GLU A 94 -9.14 -6.70 -11.59
N ASN A 95 -9.42 -5.80 -12.53
CA ASN A 95 -9.99 -4.50 -12.22
C ASN A 95 -11.32 -4.65 -11.48
N SER A 96 -11.40 -4.10 -10.29
CA SER A 96 -12.52 -4.36 -9.36
C SER A 96 -12.99 -3.08 -8.69
N ALA A 97 -14.30 -2.99 -8.44
CA ALA A 97 -14.85 -2.01 -7.51
C ALA A 97 -14.54 -2.46 -6.08
N VAL A 98 -13.62 -1.77 -5.43
CA VAL A 98 -13.08 -2.10 -4.11
C VAL A 98 -13.70 -1.26 -3.01
N LYS A 99 -14.06 -1.93 -1.92
CA LYS A 99 -14.46 -1.32 -0.67
C LYS A 99 -13.74 -2.00 0.49
N LEU A 100 -12.91 -1.25 1.20
CA LEU A 100 -12.24 -1.70 2.42
C LEU A 100 -12.79 -0.91 3.60
N GLN A 101 -13.52 -1.59 4.49
CA GLN A 101 -14.19 -0.97 5.63
C GLN A 101 -13.79 -1.64 6.93
N ILE A 102 -13.75 -0.86 8.00
CA ILE A 102 -13.53 -1.30 9.37
C ILE A 102 -14.84 -1.19 10.13
N TYR A 103 -15.11 -2.20 10.95
CA TYR A 103 -16.30 -2.35 11.77
C TYR A 103 -15.91 -2.62 13.21
N ASN A 104 -16.76 -2.17 14.14
CA ASN A 104 -16.70 -2.60 15.53
C ASN A 104 -17.38 -3.96 15.72
N THR A 105 -17.37 -4.48 16.95
CA THR A 105 -18.00 -5.76 17.32
C THR A 105 -19.52 -5.76 17.15
N LEU A 106 -20.16 -4.59 17.09
CA LEU A 106 -21.59 -4.42 16.83
C LEU A 106 -21.93 -4.39 15.33
N GLY A 107 -20.92 -4.50 14.45
CA GLY A 107 -21.10 -4.43 13.00
C GLY A 107 -21.31 -3.01 12.46
N GLN A 108 -21.08 -1.98 13.28
CA GLN A 108 -21.15 -0.58 12.84
C GLN A 108 -19.85 -0.21 12.13
N ILE A 109 -19.97 0.54 11.03
CA ILE A 109 -18.80 1.06 10.29
C ILE A 109 -18.09 2.08 11.16
N VAL A 110 -16.81 1.83 11.41
CA VAL A 110 -15.89 2.73 12.12
C VAL A 110 -15.20 3.65 11.13
N ALA A 111 -14.67 3.09 10.04
CA ALA A 111 -13.96 3.83 9.01
C ALA A 111 -14.10 3.13 7.65
N THR A 112 -14.07 3.90 6.58
CA THR A 112 -13.92 3.40 5.20
C THR A 112 -12.55 3.82 4.73
N LEU A 113 -11.65 2.85 4.52
CA LEU A 113 -10.27 3.10 4.14
C LEU A 113 -10.11 3.23 2.62
N VAL A 114 -10.91 2.48 1.86
CA VAL A 114 -10.91 2.49 0.39
C VAL A 114 -12.34 2.37 -0.09
N SER A 115 -12.70 3.16 -1.11
CA SER A 115 -13.96 3.06 -1.82
C SER A 115 -13.79 3.58 -3.24
N GLY A 116 -13.71 2.69 -4.23
CA GLY A 116 -13.54 3.09 -5.63
C GLY A 116 -13.08 1.94 -6.53
N ASN A 117 -12.93 2.22 -7.81
CA ASN A 117 -12.40 1.24 -8.76
C ASN A 117 -10.87 1.21 -8.70
N GLN A 118 -10.30 0.01 -8.62
CA GLN A 118 -8.86 -0.23 -8.65
C GLN A 118 -8.52 -1.24 -9.73
N GLN A 119 -7.34 -1.09 -10.33
CA GLN A 119 -6.84 -2.02 -11.34
C GLN A 119 -6.35 -3.33 -10.68
N ALA A 120 -6.06 -4.33 -11.50
CA ALA A 120 -5.39 -5.53 -11.02
C ALA A 120 -4.02 -5.17 -10.40
N GLY A 121 -3.72 -5.67 -9.20
CA GLY A 121 -2.50 -5.29 -8.49
C GLY A 121 -2.51 -5.64 -7.02
N SER A 122 -1.40 -5.33 -6.35
CA SER A 122 -1.25 -5.45 -4.91
C SER A 122 -1.32 -4.08 -4.25
N TYR A 123 -2.10 -3.96 -3.18
CA TYR A 123 -2.39 -2.71 -2.50
C TYR A 123 -2.09 -2.83 -1.01
N THR A 124 -1.70 -1.70 -0.42
CA THR A 124 -1.40 -1.59 1.00
C THR A 124 -2.00 -0.30 1.55
N VAL A 125 -2.73 -0.40 2.66
CA VAL A 125 -3.43 0.72 3.28
C VAL A 125 -3.17 0.71 4.78
N SER A 126 -2.79 1.87 5.31
CA SER A 126 -2.55 2.05 6.74
C SER A 126 -3.80 2.53 7.46
N TRP A 127 -4.03 2.04 8.67
CA TRP A 127 -5.04 2.55 9.59
C TRP A 127 -4.41 2.88 10.94
N ASP A 128 -4.73 4.04 11.48
CA ASP A 128 -4.13 4.62 12.69
C ASP A 128 -5.09 4.61 13.90
N GLY A 129 -6.14 3.78 13.84
CA GLY A 129 -7.15 3.69 14.89
C GLY A 129 -8.08 4.90 14.94
N THR A 130 -8.32 5.59 13.82
CA THR A 130 -9.30 6.68 13.72
C THR A 130 -10.61 6.23 13.11
N SER A 131 -11.71 6.84 13.57
CA SER A 131 -13.02 6.70 12.96
C SER A 131 -13.20 7.66 11.79
N GLN A 132 -14.32 7.56 11.08
CA GLN A 132 -14.66 8.42 9.95
C GLN A 132 -14.80 9.92 10.33
N SER A 133 -15.04 10.25 11.60
CA SER A 133 -15.03 11.63 12.10
C SER A 133 -13.62 12.15 12.46
N GLY A 134 -12.58 11.33 12.30
CA GLY A 134 -11.20 11.64 12.68
C GLY A 134 -10.89 11.40 14.16
N GLU A 135 -11.85 10.92 14.94
CA GLU A 135 -11.66 10.64 16.37
C GLU A 135 -10.98 9.29 16.59
N LYS A 136 -10.07 9.21 17.57
CA LYS A 136 -9.43 7.95 17.97
C LYS A 136 -10.45 7.00 18.61
N VAL A 137 -10.46 5.76 18.15
CA VAL A 137 -11.34 4.72 18.71
C VAL A 137 -10.72 4.06 19.94
N ALA A 138 -11.56 3.40 20.74
CA ALA A 138 -11.12 2.71 21.96
C ALA A 138 -10.32 1.43 21.64
N SER A 139 -9.47 0.99 22.56
CA SER A 139 -8.81 -0.33 22.45
C SER A 139 -9.85 -1.44 22.36
N GLY A 140 -9.57 -2.47 21.56
CA GLY A 140 -10.49 -3.59 21.40
C GLY A 140 -10.33 -4.34 20.09
N VAL A 141 -11.28 -5.25 19.86
CA VAL A 141 -11.36 -6.04 18.63
C VAL A 141 -12.13 -5.27 17.58
N TYR A 142 -11.55 -5.18 16.40
CA TYR A 142 -12.16 -4.62 15.21
C TYR A 142 -12.16 -5.66 14.10
N VAL A 143 -13.08 -5.49 13.15
CA VAL A 143 -13.22 -6.34 11.99
C VAL A 143 -13.03 -5.49 10.76
N TYR A 144 -12.22 -5.93 9.80
CA TYR A 144 -12.10 -5.26 8.52
C TYR A 144 -12.53 -6.20 7.39
N ARG A 145 -13.23 -5.63 6.42
CA ARG A 145 -13.80 -6.35 5.29
C ARG A 145 -13.36 -5.71 3.99
N LEU A 146 -12.81 -6.53 3.11
CA LEU A 146 -12.58 -6.22 1.72
C LEU A 146 -13.77 -6.75 0.91
N GLN A 147 -14.30 -5.91 0.02
CA GLN A 147 -15.22 -6.28 -1.03
C GLN A 147 -14.61 -5.83 -2.35
N ALA A 148 -14.49 -6.74 -3.32
CA ALA A 148 -13.94 -6.47 -4.64
C ALA A 148 -14.81 -7.20 -5.68
N GLY A 149 -15.73 -6.47 -6.33
CA GLY A 149 -16.74 -7.10 -7.19
C GLY A 149 -17.57 -8.14 -6.42
N ALA A 150 -17.53 -9.40 -6.87
CA ALA A 150 -18.20 -10.53 -6.21
C ALA A 150 -17.39 -11.13 -5.03
N PHE A 151 -16.09 -10.82 -4.93
CA PHE A 151 -15.24 -11.30 -3.85
C PHE A 151 -15.49 -10.53 -2.56
N SER A 152 -15.55 -11.24 -1.43
CA SER A 152 -15.52 -10.62 -0.12
C SER A 152 -14.76 -11.46 0.89
N GLN A 153 -13.84 -10.82 1.62
CA GLN A 153 -13.08 -11.44 2.69
C GLN A 153 -13.08 -10.54 3.91
N THR A 154 -13.14 -11.15 5.09
CA THR A 154 -13.18 -10.45 6.37
C THR A 154 -12.09 -10.99 7.28
N ARG A 155 -11.45 -10.09 8.04
CA ARG A 155 -10.44 -10.44 9.05
C ARG A 155 -10.63 -9.60 10.30
N LYS A 156 -10.05 -10.06 11.40
CA LYS A 156 -10.12 -9.43 12.72
C LYS A 156 -8.77 -8.83 13.08
N MET A 157 -8.78 -7.72 13.78
CA MET A 157 -7.59 -7.05 14.31
C MET A 157 -7.82 -6.58 15.75
N MET A 158 -6.75 -6.41 16.50
CA MET A 158 -6.77 -5.97 17.89
C MET A 158 -5.97 -4.67 18.04
N LEU A 159 -6.66 -3.61 18.43
CA LEU A 159 -6.06 -2.33 18.79
C LEU A 159 -5.69 -2.34 20.28
N LEU A 160 -4.43 -2.08 20.56
CA LEU A 160 -3.90 -1.78 21.89
C LEU A 160 -3.64 -0.28 21.98
N LYS A 161 -3.92 0.31 23.14
CA LYS A 161 -3.59 1.70 23.47
C LYS A 161 -2.84 1.71 24.77
#